data_AF-A0A3M7TLE3-F1
#
_entry.id   AF-A0A3M7TLE3-F1
#
_cell.length_a   1.000
_cell.length_b   1.000
_cell.length_c   1.000
_cell.angle_alpha   90.00
_cell.angle_beta   90.00
_cell.angle_gamma   90.00
#
_symmetry.space_group_name_H-M   'P 1'
#
loop_
_entity.id
_entity.type
_entity.pdbx_description
1 polymer ?
#
loop_
_entity_poly.entity_id
_entity_poly.type
_entity_poly.pdbx_seq_one_letter_code
_entity_poly.pdbx_strand_id
1 'polypeptide(L)' 'MPAWLKRQLKEAYYNKDRRRIKVLNQCWFYYKSSDQET' A
#
# COMPACT_ATOMS: atom_id res chain seq x y z
N MET A 1 -6.07 -0.01 -5.50
CA MET A 1 -5.62 -0.73 -4.29
C MET A 1 -6.66 -1.75 -3.90
N PRO A 2 -6.27 -3.01 -3.68
CA PRO A 2 -7.14 -4.03 -3.09
C PRO A 2 -7.67 -3.62 -1.72
N ALA A 3 -8.81 -4.18 -1.32
CA ALA A 3 -9.43 -3.90 -0.02
C ALA A 3 -8.49 -4.19 1.17
N TRP A 4 -7.70 -5.26 1.08
CA TRP A 4 -6.73 -5.64 2.10
C TRP A 4 -5.64 -4.57 2.31
N LEU A 5 -5.13 -3.99 1.22
CA LEU A 5 -4.07 -2.98 1.29
C LEU A 5 -4.61 -1.64 1.84
N LYS A 6 -5.86 -1.31 1.53
CA LYS A 6 -6.55 -0.15 2.13
C LYS A 6 -6.69 -0.30 3.65
N ARG A 7 -7.04 -1.50 4.14
CA ARG A 7 -7.13 -1.77 5.59
C ARG A 7 -5.78 -1.57 6.28
N GLN A 8 -4.69 -2.08 5.70
CA GLN A 8 -3.35 -1.92 6.25
C GLN A 8 -2.87 -0.46 6.27
N LEU A 9 -3.18 0.33 5.25
CA LEU A 9 -2.89 1.77 5.27
C LEU A 9 -3.68 2.50 6.36
N LYS A 10 -4.94 2.14 6.58
CA LYS A 10 -5.79 2.74 7.61
C LYS A 10 -5.22 2.50 9.02
N GLU A 11 -4.80 1.27 9.29
CA GLU A 11 -4.14 0.91 10.55
C GLU A 11 -2.80 1.62 10.72
N ALA A 12 -1.97 1.67 9.67
CA ALA A 12 -0.68 2.37 9.73
C ALA A 12 -0.85 3.88 9.94
N TYR A 13 -1.89 4.48 9.36
CA TYR A 13 -2.24 5.88 9.57
C TYR A 13 -2.69 6.14 11.01
N TYR A 14 -3.57 5.30 11.56
CA TYR A 14 -4.03 5.43 12.94
C TYR A 14 -2.87 5.33 13.94
N ASN A 15 -1.95 4.40 13.71
CA ASN A 15 -0.75 4.21 14.54
C ASN A 15 0.37 5.24 14.23
N LYS A 16 0.14 6.18 13.30
CA LYS A 16 1.14 7.16 12.81
C LYS A 16 2.46 6.51 12.34
N ASP A 17 2.40 5.28 11.85
CA ASP A 17 3.54 4.54 11.34
C ASP A 17 3.84 4.95 9.89
N ARG A 18 4.61 6.04 9.77
CA ARG A 18 5.03 6.61 8.47
C ARG A 18 5.88 5.63 7.66
N ARG A 19 6.67 4.76 8.31
CA ARG A 19 7.51 3.77 7.62
C ARG A 19 6.63 2.74 6.93
N ARG A 20 5.66 2.20 7.65
CA ARG A 20 4.71 1.23 7.10
C ARG A 20 3.87 1.81 5.98
N ILE A 21 3.43 3.07 6.09
CA ILE A 21 2.72 3.77 4.99
C ILE A 21 3.60 3.85 3.73
N LYS A 22 4.89 4.22 3.89
CA LYS A 22 5.83 4.33 2.76
C LYS A 22 6.01 3.00 2.04
N VAL A 23 6.22 1.91 2.80
CA VAL A 23 6.38 0.56 2.23
C VAL A 23 5.10 0.10 1.54
N LEU A 24 3.93 0.27 2.19
CA LEU A 24 2.64 -0.13 1.60
C LEU A 24 2.34 0.63 0.30
N ASN A 25 2.70 1.92 0.23
CA ASN A 25 2.60 2.70 -1.00
C ASN A 25 3.57 2.19 -2.08
N GLN A 26 4.82 1.89 -1.73
CA GLN A 26 5.78 1.30 -2.66
C GLN A 26 5.29 -0.05 -3.21
N CYS A 27 4.76 -0.92 -2.34
CA CYS A 27 4.14 -2.17 -2.76
C CYS A 27 2.95 -1.96 -3.72
N TRP A 28 2.10 -0.95 -3.47
CA TRP A 28 1.01 -0.61 -4.38
C TRP A 28 1.52 -0.20 -5.76
N PHE A 29 2.56 0.63 -5.83
CA PHE A 29 3.14 1.05 -7.10
C PHE A 29 3.73 -0.13 -7.87
N TYR A 30 4.47 -1.01 -7.21
CA TYR A 30 5.00 -2.23 -7.82
C TYR A 30 3.86 -3.11 -8.37
N TYR A 31 2.87 -3.41 -7.54
CA TYR A 31 1.70 -4.20 -7.93
C TYR A 31 0.95 -3.59 -9.13
N LYS A 32 0.74 -2.27 -9.12
CA LYS A 32 0.07 -1.56 -10.22
C LYS A 32 0.88 -1.58 -11.52
N SER A 33 2.21 -1.51 -11.43
CA SER A 33 3.10 -1.59 -12.59
C SER A 33 3.10 -2.99 -13.21
N SER A 34 3.01 -4.05 -12.40
CA SER A 34 2.89 -5.43 -12.88
C SER A 34 1.56 -5.72 -13.58
N ASP A 35 0.47 -5.02 -13.19
CA ASP A 35 -0.84 -5.09 -13.86
C ASP A 35 -0.90 -4.33 -15.21
N GLN A 36 0.20 -3.70 -15.66
CA GLN A 36 0.29 -2.97 -16.93
C GLN A 36 1.17 -3.68 -17.98
N GLU A 37 1.69 -4.87 -17.68
CA GLU A 37 2.54 -5.68 -18.57
C GLU A 37 1.78 -6.81 -19.32
N THR A 38 0.47 -6.66 -19.51
CA THR A 38 -0.37 -7.54 -20.36
C THR A 38 -1.03 -6.76 -21.49
#